data_AF-A0A7C1PJ40-F1
#
_entry.id   AF-A0A7C1PJ40-F1
#
_cell.length_a   1.000
_cell.length_b   1.000
_cell.length_c   1.000
_cell.angle_alpha   90.00
_cell.angle_beta   90.00
_cell.angle_gamma   90.00
#
_symmetry.space_group_name_H-M   'P 1'
#
loop_
_entity.id
_entity.type
_entity.pdbx_description
1 polymer ?
#
loop_
_entity_poly.entity_id
_entity_poly.type
_entity_poly.pdbx_seq_one_letter_code
_entity_poly.pdbx_strand_id
1 'polypeptide(L)'
;MSEIRGEKLRFRKRDIVPLHALPSAQAEDPLIVHCPPPKRSLFRRLVRVLAGFAGLWVVVFFAVYAVVESGTLDAALAQRAQAVLNNALGPQFTAKIGGTEVRFSNGMELSVEARDVTLHEQAGGERVALTNSVRFILEPLALLGGRFSIREIVSEGIDLDATVLPKGEPVDISDWRIDHIPARLADAFAELDRLQGFIARGGLDRMRLAGLEIASTSASGRPMT
;
A
#
# COMPACT_ATOMS: atom_id res chain seq x y z
N MET A 1 -41.33 69.75 -34.17
CA MET A 1 -41.48 68.50 -33.41
C MET A 1 -40.55 67.48 -34.04
N SER A 2 -39.43 67.16 -33.40
CA SER A 2 -38.48 66.17 -33.90
C SER A 2 -38.93 64.77 -33.48
N GLU A 3 -39.19 63.91 -34.45
CA GLU A 3 -39.50 62.50 -34.23
C GLU A 3 -38.35 61.80 -33.47
N ILE A 4 -38.66 61.27 -32.29
CA ILE A 4 -37.74 60.41 -31.54
C ILE A 4 -37.76 59.03 -32.20
N ARG A 5 -36.71 58.75 -32.98
CA ARG A 5 -36.49 57.45 -33.62
C ARG A 5 -36.18 56.40 -32.56
N GLY A 6 -36.88 55.26 -32.62
CA GLY A 6 -36.81 54.18 -31.63
C GLY A 6 -35.44 53.48 -31.55
N GLU A 7 -34.53 54.04 -30.76
CA GLU A 7 -33.28 53.38 -30.38
C GLU A 7 -33.55 52.32 -29.30
N LYS A 8 -33.00 51.11 -29.45
CA LYS A 8 -33.17 50.02 -28.47
C LYS A 8 -32.39 50.33 -27.20
N LEU A 9 -33.09 50.77 -26.16
CA LEU A 9 -32.52 50.98 -24.83
C LEU A 9 -32.19 49.64 -24.17
N ARG A 10 -30.91 49.43 -23.83
CA ARG A 10 -30.43 48.28 -23.05
C ARG A 10 -30.13 48.72 -21.64
N PHE A 11 -30.99 48.36 -20.69
CA PHE A 11 -30.78 48.63 -19.28
C PHE A 11 -29.63 47.76 -18.72
N ARG A 12 -28.71 48.37 -17.97
CA ARG A 12 -27.68 47.66 -17.21
C ARG A 12 -28.25 47.30 -15.84
N LYS A 13 -27.67 46.29 -15.17
CA LYS A 13 -28.11 45.86 -13.82
C LYS A 13 -28.12 46.98 -12.77
N ARG A 14 -27.28 48.00 -12.94
CA ARG A 14 -27.21 49.20 -12.09
C ARG A 14 -28.37 50.19 -12.32
N ASP A 15 -29.03 50.10 -13.46
CA ASP A 15 -30.15 50.97 -13.83
C ASP A 15 -31.49 50.41 -13.29
N ILE A 16 -31.46 49.20 -12.71
CA ILE A 16 -32.61 48.56 -12.06
C ILE A 16 -32.69 49.10 -10.63
N VAL A 17 -33.44 50.18 -10.49
CA VAL A 17 -33.75 50.80 -9.19
C VAL A 17 -35.05 50.18 -8.66
N PRO A 18 -35.17 49.91 -7.35
CA PRO A 18 -36.41 49.40 -6.80
C PRO A 18 -37.58 50.37 -7.04
N LEU A 19 -38.76 49.82 -7.34
CA LEU A 19 -39.91 50.58 -7.83
C LEU A 19 -40.37 51.69 -6.87
N HIS A 20 -40.19 51.50 -5.56
CA HIS A 20 -40.55 52.47 -4.51
C HIS A 20 -39.62 53.70 -4.44
N ALA A 21 -38.44 53.65 -5.08
CA ALA A 21 -37.51 54.78 -5.14
C ALA A 21 -37.73 55.67 -6.37
N LEU A 22 -38.68 55.33 -7.25
CA LEU A 22 -39.04 56.16 -8.39
C LEU A 22 -39.98 57.30 -7.93
N PRO A 23 -39.81 58.52 -8.47
CA PRO A 23 -40.61 59.68 -8.07
C PRO A 23 -42.10 59.50 -8.37
N SER A 24 -42.45 58.69 -9.38
CA SER A 24 -43.84 58.33 -9.70
C SER A 24 -44.50 57.44 -8.65
N ALA A 25 -43.72 56.68 -7.87
CA ALA A 25 -44.22 55.77 -6.85
C ALA A 25 -44.32 56.41 -5.45
N GLN A 26 -43.90 57.67 -5.30
CA GLN A 26 -43.97 58.44 -4.05
C GLN A 26 -45.11 59.48 -4.04
N ALA A 27 -45.93 59.51 -5.09
CA ALA A 27 -47.03 60.47 -5.23
C ALA A 27 -48.24 60.13 -4.34
N GLU A 28 -48.38 58.87 -3.92
CA GLU A 28 -49.47 58.36 -3.09
C GLU A 28 -48.90 57.72 -1.80
N ASP A 29 -49.72 57.64 -0.75
CA ASP A 29 -49.34 57.08 0.56
C ASP A 29 -48.85 55.62 0.39
N PRO A 30 -47.60 55.30 0.78
CA PRO A 30 -47.00 54.02 0.40
C PRO A 30 -47.68 52.84 1.09
N LEU A 31 -48.25 51.93 0.31
CA LEU A 31 -48.71 50.62 0.79
C LEU A 31 -47.48 49.77 1.16
N ILE A 32 -47.15 49.69 2.45
CA ILE A 32 -46.03 48.89 2.97
C ILE A 32 -46.38 47.40 2.88
N VAL A 33 -45.99 46.76 1.77
CA VAL A 33 -46.06 45.30 1.64
C VAL A 33 -44.82 44.69 2.29
N HIS A 34 -45.00 44.02 3.44
CA HIS A 34 -43.94 43.25 4.08
C HIS A 34 -43.60 42.01 3.26
N CYS A 35 -42.65 42.15 2.33
CA CYS A 35 -42.03 41.01 1.67
C CYS A 35 -41.07 40.34 2.67
N PRO A 36 -41.27 39.06 3.07
CA PRO A 36 -40.30 38.37 3.89
C PRO A 36 -38.95 38.34 3.16
N PRO A 37 -37.83 38.66 3.84
CA PRO A 37 -36.54 38.75 3.19
C PRO A 37 -36.20 37.41 2.51
N PRO A 38 -35.60 37.42 1.31
CA PRO A 38 -35.26 36.19 0.62
C PRO A 38 -34.32 35.39 1.51
N LYS A 39 -34.79 34.21 1.97
CA LYS A 39 -34.01 33.31 2.81
C LYS A 39 -32.76 32.89 2.04
N ARG A 40 -31.64 33.58 2.28
CA ARG A 40 -30.33 33.21 1.73
C ARG A 40 -30.04 31.81 2.23
N SER A 41 -30.14 30.84 1.32
CA SER A 41 -30.13 29.42 1.64
C SER A 41 -28.80 29.05 2.31
N LEU A 42 -28.81 28.90 3.65
CA LEU A 42 -27.70 28.38 4.44
C LEU A 42 -27.27 27.00 3.91
N PHE A 43 -28.22 26.23 3.37
CA PHE A 43 -27.98 24.97 2.67
C PHE A 43 -27.02 25.14 1.48
N ARG A 44 -27.19 26.16 0.63
CA ARG A 44 -26.23 26.43 -0.46
C ARG A 44 -24.82 26.75 0.06
N ARG A 45 -24.71 27.38 1.23
CA ARG A 45 -23.41 27.67 1.86
C ARG A 45 -22.76 26.40 2.40
N LEU A 46 -23.53 25.54 3.08
CA LEU A 46 -23.10 24.23 3.55
C LEU A 46 -22.63 23.33 2.42
N VAL A 47 -23.40 23.24 1.33
CA VAL A 47 -23.03 22.44 0.15
C VAL A 47 -21.73 22.94 -0.48
N ARG A 48 -21.50 24.26 -0.54
CA ARG A 48 -20.22 24.81 -1.03
C ARG A 48 -19.04 24.46 -0.14
N VAL A 49 -19.23 24.49 1.18
CA VAL A 49 -18.18 24.11 2.14
C VAL A 49 -17.86 22.63 2.04
N LEU A 50 -18.88 21.77 1.98
CA LEU A 50 -18.73 20.32 1.78
C LEU A 50 -18.05 20.00 0.45
N ALA A 51 -18.43 20.68 -0.64
CA ALA A 51 -17.78 20.50 -1.94
C ALA A 51 -16.32 20.94 -1.91
N GLY A 52 -15.99 22.04 -1.21
CA GLY A 52 -14.61 22.46 -0.99
C GLY A 52 -13.80 21.42 -0.21
N PHE A 53 -14.38 20.86 0.86
CA PHE A 53 -13.75 19.79 1.65
C PHE A 53 -13.55 18.52 0.84
N ALA A 54 -14.55 18.11 0.05
CA ALA A 54 -14.43 16.96 -0.84
C ALA A 54 -13.34 17.19 -1.90
N GLY A 55 -13.26 18.38 -2.49
CA GLY A 55 -12.19 18.75 -3.42
C GLY A 55 -10.81 18.69 -2.78
N LEU A 56 -10.67 19.17 -1.54
CA LEU A 56 -9.41 19.06 -0.78
C LEU A 56 -8.99 17.59 -0.60
N TRP A 57 -9.93 16.73 -0.22
CA TRP A 57 -9.66 15.29 -0.09
C TRP A 57 -9.20 14.66 -1.39
N VAL A 58 -9.83 14.99 -2.52
CA VAL A 58 -9.40 14.52 -3.84
C VAL A 58 -7.96 14.93 -4.15
N VAL A 59 -7.58 16.18 -3.84
CA VAL A 59 -6.20 16.65 -4.03
C VAL A 59 -5.22 15.87 -3.15
N VAL A 60 -5.57 15.60 -1.88
CA VAL A 60 -4.74 14.80 -0.97
C VAL A 60 -4.55 13.38 -1.51
N PHE A 61 -5.63 12.71 -1.91
CA PHE A 61 -5.53 11.36 -2.48
C PHE A 61 -4.71 11.33 -3.77
N PHE A 62 -4.87 12.33 -4.64
CA PHE A 62 -4.10 12.44 -5.87
C PHE A 62 -2.60 12.69 -5.59
N ALA A 63 -2.28 13.50 -4.58
CA ALA A 63 -0.89 13.73 -4.17
C ALA A 63 -0.25 12.44 -3.62
N VAL A 64 -0.96 11.69 -2.78
CA VAL A 64 -0.48 10.39 -2.29
C VAL A 64 -0.26 9.41 -3.44
N TYR A 65 -1.23 9.31 -4.37
CA TYR A 65 -1.10 8.47 -5.56
C TYR A 65 0.14 8.85 -6.38
N ALA A 66 0.36 10.14 -6.64
CA ALA A 66 1.51 10.62 -7.40
C ALA A 66 2.85 10.32 -6.70
N VAL A 67 2.93 10.43 -5.37
CA VAL A 67 4.14 10.10 -4.60
C VAL A 67 4.46 8.60 -4.68
N VAL A 68 3.43 7.75 -4.60
CA VAL A 68 3.59 6.29 -4.72
C VAL A 68 4.01 5.90 -6.13
N GLU A 69 3.34 6.45 -7.16
CA GLU A 69 3.66 6.15 -8.56
C GLU A 69 5.03 6.69 -8.99
N SER A 70 5.47 7.82 -8.43
CA SER A 70 6.77 8.41 -8.74
C SER A 70 7.96 7.70 -8.10
N GLY A 71 7.73 6.72 -7.21
CA GLY A 71 8.80 5.94 -6.57
C GLY A 71 9.74 6.76 -5.67
N THR A 72 9.35 7.98 -5.29
CA THR A 72 10.20 8.88 -4.49
C THR A 72 10.50 8.34 -3.08
N LEU A 73 9.70 7.40 -2.60
CA LEU A 73 9.86 6.73 -1.31
C LEU A 73 10.58 5.37 -1.42
N ASP A 74 10.88 4.90 -2.62
CA ASP A 74 11.38 3.53 -2.85
C ASP A 74 12.69 3.28 -2.11
N ALA A 75 13.64 4.21 -2.16
CA ALA A 75 14.92 4.05 -1.46
C ALA A 75 14.76 3.98 0.08
N ALA A 76 13.88 4.81 0.65
CA ALA A 76 13.63 4.83 2.09
C ALA A 76 12.88 3.56 2.55
N LEU A 77 11.97 3.06 1.71
CA LEU A 77 11.24 1.83 1.95
C LEU A 77 12.12 0.59 1.79
N ALA A 78 13.00 0.55 0.78
CA ALA A 78 14.01 -0.49 0.62
C ALA A 78 14.87 -0.63 1.87
N GLN A 79 15.38 0.49 2.39
CA GLN A 79 16.23 0.50 3.57
C GLN A 79 15.50 -0.01 4.82
N ARG A 80 14.21 0.33 4.96
CA ARG A 80 13.39 -0.10 6.09
C ARG A 80 12.95 -1.55 5.98
N ALA A 81 12.58 -2.00 4.78
CA ALA A 81 12.28 -3.40 4.48
C ALA A 81 13.51 -4.28 4.75
N GLN A 82 14.70 -3.85 4.31
CA GLN A 82 15.95 -4.55 4.59
C GLN A 82 16.23 -4.65 6.09
N ALA A 83 16.00 -3.57 6.85
CA ALA A 83 16.17 -3.59 8.30
C ALA A 83 15.19 -4.53 9.00
N VAL A 84 13.91 -4.55 8.58
CA VAL A 84 12.91 -5.49 9.13
C VAL A 84 13.28 -6.93 8.78
N LEU A 85 13.68 -7.19 7.54
CA LEU A 85 14.04 -8.52 7.08
C LEU A 85 15.29 -9.04 7.81
N ASN A 86 16.32 -8.20 7.98
CA ASN A 86 17.53 -8.53 8.74
C ASN A 86 17.29 -8.72 10.25
N ASN A 87 16.24 -8.13 10.82
CA ASN A 87 15.87 -8.39 12.21
C ASN A 87 15.08 -9.70 12.35
N ALA A 88 14.32 -10.08 11.32
CA ALA A 88 13.55 -11.33 11.30
C ALA A 88 14.44 -12.54 10.95
N LEU A 89 15.39 -12.35 10.05
CA LEU A 89 16.45 -13.30 9.75
C LEU A 89 17.44 -13.27 10.90
N GLY A 90 17.62 -14.38 11.62
CA GLY A 90 18.52 -14.45 12.76
C GLY A 90 19.98 -14.05 12.42
N PRO A 91 20.89 -13.98 13.41
CA PRO A 91 22.25 -13.41 13.28
C PRO A 91 23.18 -14.14 12.28
N GLN A 92 22.69 -15.18 11.63
CA GLN A 92 23.43 -16.06 10.73
C GLN A 92 23.25 -15.66 9.25
N PHE A 93 22.18 -14.92 8.92
CA PHE A 93 21.82 -14.59 7.54
C PHE A 93 21.55 -13.10 7.37
N THR A 94 22.06 -12.52 6.29
CA THR A 94 21.77 -11.12 5.91
C THR A 94 21.10 -11.09 4.54
N ALA A 95 20.03 -10.31 4.42
CA ALA A 95 19.34 -10.08 3.16
C ALA A 95 19.77 -8.75 2.53
N LYS A 96 19.99 -8.79 1.21
CA LYS A 96 20.17 -7.61 0.37
C LYS A 96 19.04 -7.56 -0.65
N ILE A 97 18.49 -6.36 -0.83
CA ILE A 97 17.38 -6.11 -1.74
C ILE A 97 17.90 -5.23 -2.88
N GLY A 98 17.69 -5.63 -4.13
CA GLY A 98 18.12 -4.88 -5.31
C GLY A 98 17.24 -3.66 -5.61
N GLY A 99 15.93 -3.78 -5.38
CA GLY A 99 14.99 -2.66 -5.51
C GLY A 99 13.66 -2.94 -4.81
N THR A 100 12.90 -1.88 -4.52
CA THR A 100 11.53 -2.01 -4.01
C THR A 100 10.59 -1.13 -4.80
N GLU A 101 9.45 -1.68 -5.18
CA GLU A 101 8.38 -0.96 -5.87
C GLU A 101 7.13 -0.98 -4.97
N VAL A 102 6.50 0.19 -4.81
CA VAL A 102 5.22 0.29 -4.11
C VAL A 102 4.10 0.35 -5.12
N ARG A 103 3.12 -0.55 -5.01
CA ARG A 103 1.96 -0.57 -5.90
C ARG A 103 0.68 -0.68 -5.11
N PHE A 104 -0.32 0.09 -5.53
CA PHE A 104 -1.70 -0.14 -5.12
C PHE A 104 -2.33 -1.26 -5.95
N SER A 105 -2.82 -2.29 -5.27
CA SER A 105 -3.66 -3.32 -5.86
C SER A 105 -5.04 -2.76 -6.21
N ASN A 106 -5.75 -3.40 -7.14
CA ASN A 106 -7.12 -3.04 -7.55
C ASN A 106 -8.13 -2.96 -6.38
N GLY A 107 -7.79 -3.49 -5.20
CA GLY A 107 -8.59 -3.42 -3.97
C GLY A 107 -8.21 -2.32 -2.96
N MET A 108 -7.44 -1.29 -3.35
CA MET A 108 -6.83 -0.28 -2.44
C MET A 108 -5.86 -0.88 -1.40
N GLU A 109 -5.41 -2.11 -1.59
CA GLU A 109 -4.36 -2.69 -0.76
C GLU A 109 -3.00 -2.15 -1.22
N LEU A 110 -2.18 -1.72 -0.25
CA LEU A 110 -0.83 -1.27 -0.53
C LEU A 110 0.08 -2.48 -0.50
N SER A 111 0.77 -2.74 -1.60
CA SER A 111 1.78 -3.79 -1.69
C SER A 111 3.16 -3.18 -1.92
N VAL A 112 4.16 -3.71 -1.24
CA VAL A 112 5.58 -3.41 -1.48
C VAL A 112 6.21 -4.66 -2.06
N GLU A 113 6.68 -4.57 -3.30
CA GLU A 113 7.38 -5.64 -3.98
C GLU A 113 8.88 -5.39 -3.93
N ALA A 114 9.59 -6.21 -3.17
CA ALA A 114 11.04 -6.24 -3.15
C ALA A 114 11.54 -7.16 -4.28
N ARG A 115 12.32 -6.62 -5.21
CA ARG A 115 12.90 -7.35 -6.34
C ARG A 115 14.37 -7.68 -6.07
N ASP A 116 14.80 -8.80 -6.64
CA ASP A 116 16.19 -9.27 -6.59
C ASP A 116 16.69 -9.40 -5.15
N VAL A 117 15.97 -10.17 -4.34
CA VAL A 117 16.34 -10.41 -2.95
C VAL A 117 17.41 -11.51 -2.91
N THR A 118 18.59 -11.15 -2.42
CA THR A 118 19.72 -12.06 -2.26
C THR A 118 19.99 -12.32 -0.78
N LEU A 119 20.11 -13.58 -0.41
CA LEU A 119 20.43 -14.01 0.95
C LEU A 119 21.90 -14.42 1.02
N HIS A 120 22.63 -13.83 1.97
CA HIS A 120 24.03 -14.13 2.22
C HIS A 120 24.20 -14.72 3.63
N GLU A 121 25.04 -15.74 3.75
CA GLU A 121 25.46 -16.24 5.06
C GLU A 121 26.52 -15.32 5.65
N GLN A 122 26.32 -14.91 6.90
CA GLN A 122 27.18 -13.90 7.55
C GLN A 122 28.58 -14.44 7.91
N ALA A 123 28.71 -15.76 8.05
CA ALA A 123 29.99 -16.42 8.37
C ALA A 123 30.88 -16.63 7.12
N GLY A 124 30.29 -16.88 5.94
CA GLY A 124 31.03 -17.21 4.71
C GLY A 124 30.98 -16.16 3.61
N GLY A 125 30.03 -15.21 3.66
CA GLY A 125 29.80 -14.22 2.61
C GLY A 125 29.22 -14.80 1.31
N GLU A 126 29.04 -16.12 1.26
CA GLU A 126 28.57 -16.85 0.10
C GLU A 126 27.05 -16.70 -0.06
N ARG A 127 26.59 -16.72 -1.31
CA ARG A 127 25.16 -16.53 -1.64
C ARG A 127 24.44 -17.85 -1.40
N VAL A 128 23.48 -17.85 -0.48
CA VAL A 128 22.74 -19.06 -0.10
C VAL A 128 21.45 -19.20 -0.90
N ALA A 129 20.76 -18.08 -1.15
CA ALA A 129 19.49 -18.08 -1.85
C ALA A 129 19.32 -16.82 -2.69
N LEU A 130 18.71 -16.98 -3.86
CA LEU A 130 18.19 -15.90 -4.70
C LEU A 130 16.67 -15.99 -4.74
N THR A 131 15.99 -14.86 -4.63
CA THR A 131 14.53 -14.79 -4.81
C THR A 131 14.20 -13.65 -5.75
N ASN A 132 13.51 -13.96 -6.85
CA ASN A 132 13.20 -13.00 -7.89
C ASN A 132 12.34 -11.85 -7.36
N SER A 133 11.27 -12.16 -6.63
CA SER A 133 10.48 -11.13 -5.95
C SER A 133 9.88 -11.61 -4.65
N VAL A 134 9.83 -10.72 -3.67
CA VAL A 134 9.11 -10.88 -2.41
C VAL A 134 8.13 -9.73 -2.29
N ARG A 135 6.84 -10.03 -2.41
CA ARG A 135 5.75 -9.07 -2.26
C ARG A 135 5.20 -9.13 -0.84
N PHE A 136 5.22 -7.98 -0.19
CA PHE A 136 4.63 -7.75 1.12
C PHE A 136 3.31 -6.99 0.94
N ILE A 137 2.21 -7.56 1.40
CA ILE A 137 0.92 -6.87 1.44
C ILE A 137 0.80 -6.18 2.79
N LEU A 138 0.67 -4.85 2.78
CA LEU A 138 0.68 -3.99 3.96
C LEU A 138 -0.72 -3.51 4.31
N GLU A 139 -0.92 -3.21 5.59
CA GLU A 139 -2.14 -2.55 6.08
C GLU A 139 -2.02 -1.01 5.97
N PRO A 140 -2.83 -0.34 5.12
CA PRO A 140 -2.72 1.11 4.92
C PRO A 140 -3.00 1.92 6.19
N LEU A 141 -3.96 1.48 7.01
CA LEU A 141 -4.28 2.13 8.28
C LEU A 141 -3.14 2.06 9.30
N ALA A 142 -2.39 0.95 9.33
CA ALA A 142 -1.22 0.83 10.19
C ALA A 142 -0.12 1.80 9.74
N LEU A 143 0.10 1.94 8.43
CA LEU A 143 1.08 2.86 7.85
C LEU A 143 0.74 4.32 8.10
N LEU A 144 -0.55 4.71 8.02
CA LEU A 144 -1.00 6.04 8.43
C LEU A 144 -0.68 6.35 9.90
N GLY A 145 -0.70 5.32 10.75
CA GLY A 145 -0.24 5.38 12.14
C GLY A 145 1.27 5.28 12.34
N GLY A 146 2.07 5.25 11.27
CA GLY A 146 3.53 5.12 11.29
C GLY A 146 4.05 3.71 11.59
N ARG A 147 3.19 2.70 11.59
CA ARG A 147 3.54 1.30 11.88
C ARG A 147 3.61 0.48 10.60
N PHE A 148 4.63 -0.35 10.48
CA PHE A 148 4.80 -1.28 9.37
C PHE A 148 4.22 -2.63 9.79
N SER A 149 3.00 -2.94 9.34
CA SER A 149 2.31 -4.21 9.61
C SER A 149 2.16 -4.98 8.31
N ILE A 150 2.69 -6.20 8.27
CA ILE A 150 2.70 -7.07 7.09
C ILE A 150 1.59 -8.10 7.29
N ARG A 151 0.58 -8.09 6.41
CA ARG A 151 -0.52 -9.06 6.46
C ARG A 151 -0.15 -10.37 5.78
N GLU A 152 0.49 -10.27 4.61
CA GLU A 152 0.83 -11.42 3.78
C GLU A 152 2.19 -11.25 3.11
N ILE A 153 2.93 -12.35 3.04
CA ILE A 153 4.19 -12.46 2.30
C ILE A 153 4.00 -13.44 1.15
N VAL A 154 4.25 -12.97 -0.07
CA VAL A 154 4.28 -13.80 -1.28
C VAL A 154 5.68 -13.75 -1.86
N SER A 155 6.35 -14.90 -1.97
CA SER A 155 7.64 -15.01 -2.63
C SER A 155 7.49 -15.78 -3.94
N GLU A 156 8.07 -15.26 -5.02
CA GLU A 156 8.07 -15.89 -6.34
C GLU A 156 9.50 -16.15 -6.81
N GLY A 157 9.73 -17.36 -7.33
CA GLY A 157 11.00 -17.77 -7.96
C GLY A 157 12.15 -17.80 -6.97
N ILE A 158 12.12 -18.78 -6.06
CA ILE A 158 13.19 -19.03 -5.10
C ILE A 158 14.16 -20.03 -5.73
N ASP A 159 15.39 -19.59 -5.94
CA ASP A 159 16.51 -20.45 -6.32
C ASP A 159 17.43 -20.62 -5.11
N LEU A 160 17.49 -21.85 -4.61
CA LEU A 160 18.25 -22.21 -3.42
C LEU A 160 19.45 -23.08 -3.83
N ASP A 161 20.65 -22.58 -3.57
CA ASP A 161 21.88 -23.35 -3.79
C ASP A 161 22.12 -24.26 -2.57
N ALA A 162 21.80 -25.56 -2.73
CA ALA A 162 21.93 -26.51 -1.64
C ALA A 162 23.39 -26.83 -1.27
N THR A 163 24.37 -26.35 -2.04
CA THR A 163 25.80 -26.56 -1.75
C THR A 163 26.28 -25.69 -0.59
N VAL A 164 25.62 -24.55 -0.36
CA VAL A 164 25.95 -23.55 0.66
C VAL A 164 25.08 -23.70 1.92
N LEU A 165 24.05 -24.55 1.87
CA LEU A 165 23.28 -24.87 3.07
C LEU A 165 24.16 -25.63 4.08
N PRO A 166 24.03 -25.36 5.39
CA PRO A 166 24.70 -26.16 6.40
C PRO A 166 24.30 -27.61 6.20
N LYS A 167 25.29 -28.46 5.87
CA LYS A 167 25.07 -29.88 5.60
C LYS A 167 24.45 -30.51 6.85
N GLY A 168 23.15 -30.76 6.80
CA GLY A 168 22.48 -31.57 7.81
C GLY A 168 23.10 -32.96 7.87
N GLU A 169 23.00 -33.62 9.01
CA GLU A 169 23.45 -35.01 9.14
C GLU A 169 22.83 -35.86 8.02
N PRO A 170 23.64 -36.60 7.24
CA PRO A 170 23.12 -37.45 6.19
C PRO A 170 22.10 -38.43 6.77
N VAL A 171 20.90 -38.46 6.19
CA VAL A 171 19.88 -39.43 6.60
C VAL A 171 20.33 -40.80 6.11
N ASP A 172 20.86 -41.61 7.02
CA ASP A 172 21.20 -43.00 6.72
C ASP A 172 19.93 -43.84 6.65
N ILE A 173 19.51 -44.15 5.42
CA ILE A 173 18.33 -44.96 5.11
C ILE A 173 18.55 -46.42 5.59
N SER A 174 19.80 -46.82 5.82
CA SER A 174 20.18 -48.17 6.24
C SER A 174 19.87 -48.44 7.72
N ASP A 175 19.84 -47.39 8.56
CA ASP A 175 19.48 -47.46 9.98
C ASP A 175 18.00 -47.11 10.22
N TRP A 176 17.20 -47.05 9.15
CA TRP A 176 15.81 -46.61 9.19
C TRP A 176 14.90 -47.74 9.71
N ARG A 177 14.70 -47.77 11.03
CA ARG A 177 13.81 -48.74 11.68
C ARG A 177 12.38 -48.22 11.81
N ILE A 178 11.41 -49.10 11.55
CA ILE A 178 9.96 -48.80 11.56
C ILE A 178 9.47 -48.36 12.95
N ASP A 179 10.10 -48.84 14.02
CA ASP A 179 9.79 -48.48 15.41
C ASP A 179 10.16 -47.03 15.78
N HIS A 180 11.02 -46.36 15.00
CA HIS A 180 11.44 -44.98 15.26
C HIS A 180 10.61 -43.95 14.46
N ILE A 181 9.72 -44.39 13.58
CA ILE A 181 8.84 -43.54 12.78
C ILE A 181 8.00 -42.58 13.66
N PRO A 182 7.39 -43.01 14.78
CA PRO A 182 6.59 -42.12 15.62
C PRO A 182 7.40 -40.98 16.23
N ALA A 183 8.63 -41.26 16.69
CA ALA A 183 9.50 -40.25 17.27
C ALA A 183 9.97 -39.23 16.23
N ARG A 184 10.36 -39.69 15.03
CA ARG A 184 10.77 -38.80 13.93
C ARG A 184 9.62 -37.94 13.39
N LEU A 185 8.40 -38.49 13.35
CA LEU A 185 7.20 -37.70 13.03
C LEU A 185 6.97 -36.62 14.09
N ALA A 186 7.13 -36.94 15.38
CA ALA A 186 7.01 -35.95 16.46
C ALA A 186 8.06 -34.83 16.33
N ASP A 187 9.30 -35.17 15.99
CA ASP A 187 10.35 -34.17 15.72
C ASP A 187 10.00 -33.29 14.51
N ALA A 188 9.49 -33.89 13.43
CA ALA A 188 9.06 -33.13 12.26
C ALA A 188 7.88 -32.20 12.56
N PHE A 189 6.90 -32.64 13.36
CA PHE A 189 5.80 -31.79 13.81
C PHE A 189 6.28 -30.68 14.74
N ALA A 190 7.24 -30.95 15.62
CA ALA A 190 7.82 -29.92 16.47
C ALA A 190 8.53 -28.82 15.65
N GLU A 191 9.15 -29.18 14.52
CA GLU A 191 9.73 -28.20 13.60
C GLU A 191 8.65 -27.36 12.89
N LEU A 192 7.55 -28.00 12.46
CA LEU A 192 6.39 -27.30 11.91
C LEU A 192 5.75 -26.34 12.94
N ASP A 193 5.67 -26.73 14.20
CA ASP A 193 5.18 -25.88 15.30
C ASP A 193 6.10 -24.67 15.52
N ARG A 194 7.43 -24.82 15.39
CA ARG A 194 8.36 -23.68 15.42
C ARG A 194 8.13 -22.72 14.27
N LEU A 195 7.90 -23.23 13.05
CA LEU A 195 7.56 -22.43 11.89
C LEU A 195 6.23 -21.68 12.11
N GLN A 196 5.21 -22.36 12.66
CA GLN A 196 3.94 -21.71 13.02
C GLN A 196 4.16 -20.61 14.08
N GLY A 197 4.98 -20.86 15.09
CA GLY A 197 5.34 -19.88 16.10
C GLY A 197 6.13 -18.68 15.54
N PHE A 198 6.89 -18.87 14.45
CA PHE A 198 7.53 -17.77 13.73
C PHE A 198 6.50 -16.90 13.00
N ILE A 199 5.55 -17.53 12.28
CA ILE A 199 4.47 -16.83 11.58
C ILE A 199 3.61 -16.03 12.58
N ALA A 200 3.21 -16.65 13.70
CA ALA A 200 2.40 -16.01 14.73
C ALA A 200 3.11 -14.85 15.43
N ARG A 201 4.41 -14.98 15.72
CA ARG A 201 5.21 -13.88 16.32
C ARG A 201 5.49 -12.74 15.33
N GLY A 202 5.61 -13.06 14.04
CA GLY A 202 5.80 -12.07 12.98
C GLY A 202 4.53 -11.26 12.65
N GLY A 203 3.38 -11.60 13.25
CA GLY A 203 2.10 -10.96 12.94
C GLY A 203 1.60 -11.27 11.53
N LEU A 204 2.07 -12.37 10.93
CA LEU A 204 1.73 -12.76 9.56
C LEU A 204 0.46 -13.60 9.57
N ASP A 205 -0.55 -13.21 8.78
CA ASP A 205 -1.77 -14.01 8.63
C ASP A 205 -1.57 -15.14 7.61
N ARG A 206 -0.70 -14.93 6.61
CA ARG A 206 -0.46 -15.88 5.53
C ARG A 206 0.95 -15.75 4.94
N MET A 207 1.55 -16.89 4.62
CA MET A 207 2.79 -17.00 3.87
C MET A 207 2.57 -17.89 2.64
N ARG A 208 2.89 -17.37 1.45
CA ARG A 208 2.77 -18.10 0.18
C ARG A 208 4.12 -18.17 -0.51
N LEU A 209 4.63 -19.39 -0.64
CA LEU A 209 5.85 -19.70 -1.39
C LEU A 209 5.45 -20.23 -2.77
N ALA A 210 5.93 -19.61 -3.85
CA ALA A 210 5.64 -20.02 -5.22
C ALA A 210 6.94 -20.26 -6.01
N GLY A 211 7.06 -21.45 -6.63
CA GLY A 211 8.20 -21.80 -7.47
C GLY A 211 9.50 -21.92 -6.67
N LEU A 212 9.62 -22.98 -5.86
CA LEU A 212 10.86 -23.33 -5.18
C LEU A 212 11.68 -24.27 -6.07
N GLU A 213 12.86 -23.83 -6.49
CA GLU A 213 13.85 -24.64 -7.18
C GLU A 213 15.02 -24.89 -6.22
N ILE A 214 15.42 -26.15 -6.08
CA ILE A 214 16.53 -26.55 -5.22
C ILE A 214 17.60 -27.18 -6.12
N ALA A 215 18.69 -26.46 -6.33
CA ALA A 215 19.84 -27.02 -7.01
C ALA A 215 20.61 -27.91 -6.02
N SER A 216 20.39 -29.23 -6.11
CA SER A 216 21.11 -30.20 -5.29
C SER A 216 22.20 -30.91 -6.09
N THR A 217 23.40 -30.99 -5.50
CA THR A 217 24.45 -31.88 -5.98
C THR A 217 24.32 -33.22 -5.28
N SER A 218 24.27 -34.31 -6.05
CA SER A 218 24.34 -35.66 -5.52
C SER A 218 25.60 -35.84 -4.68
N ALA A 219 25.62 -36.81 -3.75
CA ALA A 219 26.83 -37.25 -3.07
C ALA A 219 27.98 -37.65 -4.03
N SER A 220 27.67 -37.89 -5.32
CA SER A 220 28.62 -38.15 -6.40
C SER A 220 29.08 -36.92 -7.19
N GLY A 221 28.70 -35.70 -6.78
CA GLY A 221 29.11 -34.44 -7.44
C GLY A 221 28.41 -34.16 -8.78
N ARG A 222 27.35 -34.92 -9.12
CA ARG A 222 26.55 -34.70 -10.33
C ARG A 222 25.26 -33.93 -9.99
N PRO A 223 24.85 -32.96 -10.83
CA PRO A 223 23.58 -32.28 -10.66
C PRO A 223 22.44 -33.30 -10.77
N MET A 224 21.53 -33.29 -9.82
CA MET A 224 20.28 -34.06 -9.92
C MET A 224 19.34 -33.24 -10.79
N THR A 225 19.14 -33.68 -12.04
CA THR A 225 18.15 -33.12 -12.98
C THR A 225 16.74 -33.54 -12.62
#